data_AF-A0A367K087-F1
#
_entry.id   AF-A0A367K087-F1
#
_cell.length_a   1.000
_cell.length_b   1.000
_cell.length_c   1.000
_cell.angle_alpha   90.00
_cell.angle_beta   90.00
_cell.angle_gamma   90.00
#
_symmetry.space_group_name_H-M   'P 1'
#
loop_
_entity.id
_entity.type
_entity.pdbx_description
1 polymer ?
#
loop_
_entity_poly.entity_id
_entity_poly.type
_entity_poly.pdbx_seq_one_letter_code
_entity_poly.pdbx_strand_id
1 'polypeptide(L)'
;MSKDHPIGLEAWEARRKEWTTPPQDFDFKTIQRYQEAFEELGDSEKKVGIYKQLVQQLQTFTQPVPLKFIVPILIAGWQEDGTWPKGMVVRCNSD
;
A
#
# COMPACT_ATOMS: atom_id res chain seq x y z
N MET A 1 12.12 -35.16 1.26
CA MET A 1 11.02 -34.58 0.46
C MET A 1 11.41 -33.15 0.14
N SER A 2 11.88 -32.88 -1.08
CA SER A 2 12.14 -31.51 -1.52
C SER A 2 10.81 -30.77 -1.52
N LYS A 3 10.72 -29.68 -0.75
CA LYS A 3 9.63 -28.72 -0.90
C LYS A 3 9.93 -27.95 -2.17
N ASP A 4 9.37 -28.38 -3.28
CA ASP A 4 9.34 -27.57 -4.49
C ASP A 4 8.63 -26.27 -4.13
N HIS A 5 9.42 -25.21 -3.99
CA HIS A 5 8.85 -23.89 -3.77
C HIS A 5 8.23 -23.49 -5.11
N PRO A 6 6.95 -23.07 -5.14
CA PRO A 6 6.37 -22.58 -6.37
C PRO A 6 7.26 -21.44 -6.90
N ILE A 7 7.56 -21.48 -8.19
CA ILE A 7 8.35 -20.45 -8.90
C ILE A 7 7.47 -19.80 -9.97
N GLY A 8 7.81 -18.58 -10.36
CA GLY A 8 7.06 -17.86 -11.38
C GLY A 8 5.68 -17.42 -10.92
N LEU A 9 4.66 -17.62 -11.76
CA LEU A 9 3.31 -17.10 -11.53
C LEU A 9 2.66 -17.67 -10.26
N GLU A 10 2.79 -18.97 -10.02
CA GLU A 10 2.20 -19.64 -8.86
C GLU A 10 2.78 -19.08 -7.54
N ALA A 11 4.08 -18.80 -7.51
CA ALA A 11 4.75 -18.16 -6.37
C ALA A 11 4.19 -16.77 -6.09
N TRP A 12 3.97 -16.01 -7.17
CA TRP A 12 3.46 -14.66 -7.10
C TRP A 12 1.99 -14.63 -6.67
N GLU A 13 1.16 -15.54 -7.18
CA GLU A 13 -0.24 -15.66 -6.78
C GLU A 13 -0.38 -16.10 -5.32
N ALA A 14 0.41 -17.07 -4.86
CA ALA A 14 0.43 -17.50 -3.47
C ALA A 14 0.80 -16.34 -2.54
N ARG A 15 1.85 -15.60 -2.88
CA ARG A 15 2.31 -14.44 -2.09
C ARG A 15 1.33 -13.28 -2.14
N ARG A 16 0.71 -13.01 -3.30
CA ARG A 16 -0.36 -12.03 -3.41
C ARG A 16 -1.53 -12.41 -2.51
N LYS A 17 -1.96 -13.67 -2.53
CA LYS A 17 -3.07 -14.16 -1.70
C LYS A 17 -2.77 -14.00 -0.22
N GLU A 18 -1.55 -14.32 0.21
CA GLU A 18 -1.08 -14.08 1.58
C GLU A 18 -1.18 -12.59 1.96
N TRP A 19 -0.75 -11.69 1.08
CA TRP A 19 -0.83 -10.24 1.33
C TRP A 19 -2.24 -9.66 1.33
N THR A 20 -3.15 -10.24 0.55
CA THR A 20 -4.52 -9.72 0.40
C THR A 20 -5.53 -10.39 1.32
N THR A 21 -5.17 -11.49 2.00
CA THR A 21 -6.08 -12.19 2.92
C THR A 21 -5.94 -11.59 4.32
N PRO A 22 -6.96 -10.91 4.85
CA PRO A 22 -6.91 -10.38 6.21
C PRO A 22 -6.83 -11.52 7.25
N PRO A 23 -6.13 -11.33 8.38
CA PRO A 23 -6.16 -12.26 9.52
C PRO A 23 -7.60 -12.48 10.01
N GLN A 24 -7.88 -13.64 10.63
CA GLN A 24 -9.21 -13.93 11.20
C GLN A 24 -9.65 -12.90 12.24
N ASP A 25 -8.70 -12.31 12.96
CA ASP A 25 -8.94 -11.31 14.02
C ASP A 25 -8.86 -9.86 13.51
N PHE A 26 -8.97 -9.65 12.19
CA PHE A 26 -8.86 -8.31 11.61
C PHE A 26 -10.08 -7.44 11.95
N ASP A 27 -9.89 -6.46 12.84
CA ASP A 27 -10.94 -5.54 13.25
C ASP A 27 -11.19 -4.46 12.20
N PHE A 28 -12.33 -4.59 11.51
CA PHE A 28 -12.82 -3.62 10.53
C PHE A 28 -13.04 -2.20 11.10
N LYS A 29 -13.24 -2.03 12.42
CA LYS A 29 -13.36 -0.69 13.04
C LYS A 29 -12.06 0.11 12.91
N THR A 30 -10.92 -0.56 12.88
CA THR A 30 -9.62 0.09 12.69
C THR A 30 -9.51 0.72 11.29
N ILE A 31 -10.11 0.09 10.26
CA ILE A 31 -10.15 0.64 8.90
C ILE A 31 -10.89 1.98 8.85
N GLN A 32 -12.00 2.11 9.60
CA GLN A 32 -12.81 3.32 9.61
C GLN A 32 -12.04 4.51 10.19
N ARG A 33 -11.31 4.30 11.30
CA ARG A 33 -10.43 5.33 11.88
C ARG A 33 -9.33 5.77 10.91
N TYR A 34 -8.75 4.82 10.16
CA TYR A 34 -7.77 5.18 9.13
C TYR A 34 -8.39 6.00 8.00
N GLN A 35 -9.66 5.77 7.66
CA GLN A 35 -10.34 6.44 6.56
C GLN A 35 -10.49 7.95 6.82
N GLU A 36 -10.90 8.32 8.03
CA GLU A 36 -10.98 9.72 8.47
C GLU A 36 -9.58 10.39 8.46
N ALA A 37 -8.57 9.72 9.03
CA ALA A 37 -7.19 10.22 9.03
C ALA A 37 -6.59 10.36 7.62
N PHE A 38 -7.06 9.56 6.66
CA PHE A 38 -6.58 9.59 5.28
C PHE A 38 -7.26 10.64 4.41
N GLU A 39 -8.52 10.98 4.69
CA GLU A 39 -9.19 12.12 4.05
C GLU A 39 -8.49 13.44 4.38
N GLU A 40 -7.95 13.57 5.60
CA GLU A 40 -7.11 14.71 6.00
C GLU A 40 -5.73 14.77 5.30
N LEU A 41 -5.28 13.64 4.72
CA LEU A 41 -4.07 13.56 3.90
C LEU A 41 -4.32 13.96 2.44
N GLY A 42 -5.43 14.62 2.11
CA GLY A 42 -5.71 15.13 0.75
C GLY A 42 -4.59 15.98 0.12
N ASP A 43 -3.72 16.55 0.96
CA ASP A 43 -2.55 17.33 0.55
C ASP A 43 -1.42 16.48 -0.05
N SER A 44 -1.00 16.83 -1.27
CA SER A 44 0.07 16.16 -2.00
C SER A 44 1.43 16.25 -1.30
N GLU A 45 1.73 17.35 -0.61
CA GLU A 45 3.03 17.53 0.06
C GLU A 45 3.17 16.59 1.25
N LYS A 46 2.09 16.39 2.01
CA LYS A 46 2.07 15.45 3.14
C LYS A 46 2.31 14.01 2.68
N LYS A 47 1.67 13.60 1.58
CA LYS A 47 1.87 12.26 0.97
C LYS A 47 3.34 12.04 0.59
N VAL A 48 3.95 13.03 -0.05
CA VAL A 48 5.38 13.01 -0.38
C VAL A 48 6.25 12.89 0.88
N GLY A 49 5.94 13.64 1.94
CA GLY A 49 6.66 13.54 3.21
C GLY A 49 6.63 12.13 3.80
N ILE A 50 5.44 11.51 3.82
CA ILE A 50 5.27 10.13 4.31
C ILE A 50 6.02 9.14 3.40
N TYR A 51 5.98 9.32 2.08
CA TYR A 51 6.74 8.49 1.14
C TYR A 51 8.25 8.51 1.46
N LYS A 52 8.83 9.70 1.69
CA LYS A 52 10.25 9.82 2.05
C LYS A 52 10.57 9.09 3.36
N GLN A 53 9.69 9.17 4.36
CA GLN A 53 9.86 8.42 5.61
C GLN A 53 9.84 6.91 5.39
N LEU A 54 8.91 6.39 4.58
CA LEU A 54 8.77 4.96 4.33
C LEU A 54 9.89 4.38 3.47
N VAL A 55 10.23 5.05 2.36
CA VAL A 55 11.08 4.48 1.31
C VAL A 55 12.53 4.90 1.45
N GLN A 56 12.80 6.16 1.82
CA GLN A 56 14.16 6.67 1.93
C GLN A 56 14.71 6.49 3.34
N GLN A 57 13.88 6.70 4.36
CA GLN A 57 14.27 6.57 5.78
C GLN A 57 13.95 5.19 6.36
N LEU A 58 13.32 4.30 5.58
CA LEU A 58 12.98 2.92 5.96
C LEU A 58 12.16 2.82 7.25
N GLN A 59 11.34 3.83 7.54
CA GLN A 59 10.44 3.79 8.68
C GLN A 59 9.30 2.81 8.41
N THR A 60 8.83 2.17 9.48
CA THR A 60 7.73 1.21 9.43
C THR A 60 6.58 1.68 10.31
N PHE A 61 5.34 1.41 9.88
CA PHE A 61 4.19 1.65 10.73
C PHE A 61 4.19 0.69 11.93
N THR A 62 3.83 1.20 13.10
CA THR A 62 3.67 0.40 14.33
C THR A 62 2.43 -0.48 14.30
N GLN A 63 1.48 -0.20 13.39
CA GLN A 63 0.27 -0.96 13.19
C GLN A 63 0.05 -1.25 11.69
N PRO A 64 -0.61 -2.37 11.33
CA PRO A 64 -0.97 -2.64 9.95
C PRO A 64 -1.84 -1.53 9.36
N VAL A 65 -1.38 -0.93 8.26
CA VAL A 65 -2.13 0.09 7.52
C VAL A 65 -2.79 -0.56 6.30
N PRO A 66 -4.11 -0.34 6.07
CA PRO A 66 -4.76 -0.84 4.87
C PRO A 66 -4.09 -0.36 3.58
N LEU A 67 -3.84 -1.28 2.65
CA LEU A 67 -3.11 -1.00 1.42
C LEU A 67 -3.71 0.14 0.59
N LYS A 68 -5.04 0.30 0.59
CA LYS A 68 -5.77 1.38 -0.10
C LYS A 68 -5.26 2.79 0.26
N PHE A 69 -4.70 2.94 1.46
CA PHE A 69 -4.13 4.19 1.95
C PHE A 69 -2.68 4.36 1.52
N ILE A 70 -1.89 3.29 1.50
CA ILE A 70 -0.48 3.35 1.08
C ILE A 70 -0.33 3.67 -0.41
N VAL A 71 -1.24 3.16 -1.26
CA VAL A 71 -1.16 3.33 -2.72
C VAL A 71 -1.08 4.82 -3.16
N PRO A 72 -1.98 5.73 -2.70
CA PRO A 72 -1.86 7.15 -3.01
C PRO A 72 -0.54 7.81 -2.56
N ILE A 73 0.04 7.37 -1.44
CA ILE A 73 1.33 7.87 -0.94
C ILE A 73 2.47 7.47 -1.90
N LEU A 74 2.51 6.20 -2.28
CA LEU A 74 3.52 5.68 -3.21
C LEU A 74 3.43 6.37 -4.56
N ILE A 75 2.21 6.55 -5.11
CA ILE A 75 2.01 7.25 -6.38
C ILE A 75 2.53 8.69 -6.30
N ALA A 76 2.23 9.42 -5.21
CA ALA A 76 2.71 10.79 -5.04
C ALA A 76 4.24 10.86 -5.02
N GLY A 77 4.89 9.95 -4.29
CA GLY A 77 6.35 9.84 -4.26
C GLY A 77 6.97 9.49 -5.61
N TRP A 78 6.41 8.51 -6.33
CA TRP A 78 6.89 8.14 -7.65
C TRP A 78 6.70 9.25 -8.70
N GLN A 79 5.65 10.05 -8.57
CA GLN A 79 5.47 11.25 -9.40
C GLN A 79 6.51 12.34 -9.11
N GLU A 80 6.95 12.48 -7.85
CA GLU A 80 8.05 13.37 -7.46
C GLU A 80 9.38 12.85 -8.02
N ASP A 81 9.66 11.55 -7.88
CA ASP A 81 10.88 10.89 -8.36
C ASP A 81 10.92 10.76 -9.90
N GLY A 82 9.81 11.08 -10.60
CA GLY A 82 9.69 10.95 -12.06
C GLY A 82 9.59 9.51 -12.56
N THR A 83 9.38 8.54 -11.67
CA THR A 83 9.18 7.12 -11.99
C THR A 83 7.73 6.78 -12.32
N TRP A 84 6.80 7.70 -12.04
CA TRP A 84 5.39 7.60 -12.43
C TRP A 84 4.94 8.84 -13.22
N PRO A 85 4.16 8.69 -14.32
CA PRO A 85 3.70 9.83 -15.11
C PRO A 85 2.83 10.80 -14.31
N LYS A 86 3.13 12.11 -14.42
CA LYS A 86 2.31 13.16 -13.81
C LYS A 86 0.90 13.16 -14.41
N GLY A 87 -0.12 13.16 -13.56
CA GLY A 87 -1.54 13.19 -13.97
C GLY A 87 -2.17 11.82 -14.23
N MET A 88 -1.41 10.72 -14.14
CA MET A 88 -1.97 9.37 -14.24
C MET A 88 -2.53 8.92 -12.88
N VAL A 89 -3.85 8.99 -12.73
CA VAL A 89 -4.58 8.51 -11.54
C VAL A 89 -5.02 7.07 -11.81
N VAL A 90 -4.58 6.12 -10.97
CA VAL A 90 -5.10 4.75 -11.00
C VAL A 90 -6.57 4.80 -10.59
N ARG A 91 -7.47 4.61 -11.56
CA ARG A 91 -8.89 4.39 -11.25
C ARG A 91 -9.01 2.97 -10.72
N CYS A 92 -9.26 2.83 -9.42
CA CYS A 92 -9.76 1.57 -8.87
C CYS A 92 -11.19 1.40 -9.39
N ASN A 93 -11.34 0.79 -10.57
CA ASN A 93 -12.60 0.18 -10.92
C ASN A 93 -12.65 -1.13 -10.12
N SER A 94 -13.54 -1.18 -9.14
CA SER A 94 -13.90 -2.42 -8.47
C SER A 94 -14.74 -3.25 -9.45
N ASP A 95 -14.15 -4.29 -10.01
CA ASP A 95 -14.89 -5.43 -10.55
C ASP A 95 -15.13 -6.46 -9.43
#